data_AF-A0AAI8KDV7-F1
#
_entry.id   AF-A0AAI8KDV7-F1
#
_cell.length_a   1.000
_cell.length_b   1.000
_cell.length_c   1.000
_cell.angle_alpha   90.00
_cell.angle_beta   90.00
_cell.angle_gamma   90.00
#
_symmetry.space_group_name_H-M   'P 1'
#
loop_
_entity.id
_entity.type
_entity.pdbx_description
1 polymer ?
#
loop_
_entity_poly.entity_id
_entity_poly.type
_entity_poly.pdbx_seq_one_letter_code
_entity_poly.pdbx_strand_id
1 'polypeptide(L)'
;MPSGKPSTRKKPAPSSKRRSNKENPVTDLNTLRSRLASGEHAFADTLAFIAANYQYQPQAFDNGGVKSATGQNEGSCKTLGLALLEGLSDQEALLAFGEHYRSVLTTPEGSDHANIRALMVHGLAGVTFEAPPLTRNA
;
A
#
# COMPACT_ATOMS: atom_id res chain seq x y z
N MET A 1 -0.40 -53.73 54.97
CA MET A 1 -1.73 -53.20 54.59
C MET A 1 -1.66 -51.68 54.58
N PRO A 2 -2.02 -51.01 53.48
CA PRO A 2 -1.78 -49.59 53.19
C PRO A 2 -2.94 -48.70 53.65
N SER A 3 -2.70 -47.39 53.78
CA SER A 3 -3.61 -46.25 53.49
C SER A 3 -2.93 -44.98 54.04
N GLY A 4 -2.45 -44.00 53.28
CA GLY A 4 -2.99 -43.42 52.06
C GLY A 4 -3.51 -42.01 52.41
N LYS A 5 -2.62 -41.00 52.42
CA LYS A 5 -2.99 -39.58 52.64
C LYS A 5 -3.81 -39.06 51.43
N PRO A 6 -4.96 -38.38 51.61
CA PRO A 6 -5.66 -37.77 50.50
C PRO A 6 -5.01 -36.45 50.10
N SER A 7 -4.49 -36.40 48.86
CA SER A 7 -3.98 -35.20 48.19
C SER A 7 -5.08 -34.21 47.85
N THR A 8 -4.73 -32.93 47.94
CA THR A 8 -5.54 -31.77 47.56
C THR A 8 -5.82 -31.77 46.05
N ARG A 9 -7.11 -31.71 45.69
CA ARG A 9 -7.60 -31.63 44.32
C ARG A 9 -7.37 -30.23 43.74
N LYS A 10 -6.30 -30.03 42.98
CA LYS A 10 -6.14 -28.85 42.10
C LYS A 10 -7.07 -29.00 40.89
N LYS A 11 -8.08 -28.13 40.78
CA LYS A 11 -8.79 -27.89 39.51
C LYS A 11 -7.89 -27.03 38.60
N PRO A 12 -7.65 -27.40 37.34
CA PRO A 12 -7.01 -26.50 36.40
C PRO A 12 -8.00 -25.41 35.96
N ALA A 13 -7.53 -24.16 35.96
CA ALA A 13 -8.24 -23.02 35.37
C ALA A 13 -8.36 -23.20 33.84
N PRO A 14 -9.45 -22.74 33.21
CA PRO A 14 -9.54 -22.74 31.76
C PRO A 14 -8.55 -21.71 31.20
N SER A 15 -7.52 -22.19 30.49
CA SER A 15 -6.66 -21.34 29.67
C SER A 15 -7.48 -20.76 28.52
N SER A 16 -8.03 -19.57 28.73
CA SER A 16 -8.45 -18.70 27.64
C SER A 16 -7.20 -18.29 26.86
N LYS A 17 -6.85 -19.08 25.85
CA LYS A 17 -6.01 -18.60 24.74
C LYS A 17 -6.84 -17.55 24.02
N ARG A 18 -6.76 -16.29 24.50
CA ARG A 18 -7.05 -15.12 23.68
C ARG A 18 -6.23 -15.30 22.40
N ARG A 19 -6.92 -15.58 21.30
CA ARG A 19 -6.34 -15.45 19.97
C ARG A 19 -5.87 -14.01 19.88
N SER A 20 -4.55 -13.82 19.83
CA SER A 20 -3.98 -12.54 19.46
C SER A 20 -4.46 -12.25 18.04
N ASN A 21 -5.41 -11.34 17.89
CA ASN A 21 -5.58 -10.60 16.64
C ASN A 21 -4.30 -9.79 16.48
N LYS A 22 -3.28 -10.41 15.89
CA LYS A 22 -2.21 -9.67 15.23
C LYS A 22 -2.91 -9.09 14.02
N GLU A 23 -3.24 -7.80 14.04
CA GLU A 23 -3.53 -7.06 12.83
C GLU A 23 -2.40 -7.42 11.86
N ASN A 24 -2.72 -8.16 10.80
CA ASN A 24 -1.76 -8.42 9.76
C ASN A 24 -1.44 -7.04 9.18
N PRO A 25 -0.20 -6.53 9.33
CA PRO A 25 0.20 -5.37 8.54
C PRO A 25 -0.10 -5.73 7.09
N VAL A 26 -0.62 -4.77 6.31
CA VAL A 26 -0.89 -5.01 4.88
C VAL A 26 0.45 -5.28 4.23
N THR A 27 0.81 -6.55 4.11
CA THR A 27 2.03 -7.02 3.45
C THR A 27 1.69 -7.87 2.23
N ASP A 28 0.42 -8.28 2.11
CA ASP A 28 -0.08 -9.02 0.97
C ASP A 28 -0.68 -8.09 -0.09
N LEU A 29 -0.24 -8.26 -1.34
CA LEU A 29 -0.68 -7.46 -2.49
C LEU A 29 -2.19 -7.61 -2.77
N ASN A 30 -2.75 -8.81 -2.63
CA ASN A 30 -4.18 -9.05 -2.86
C ASN A 30 -5.04 -8.32 -1.83
N THR A 31 -4.55 -8.26 -0.59
CA THR A 31 -5.16 -7.47 0.47
C THR A 31 -5.11 -5.98 0.15
N LEU A 32 -3.99 -5.46 -0.37
CA LEU A 32 -3.92 -4.08 -0.85
C LEU A 32 -4.96 -3.83 -1.95
N ARG A 33 -4.98 -4.64 -3.01
CA ARG A 33 -5.93 -4.49 -4.13
C ARG A 33 -7.39 -4.48 -3.66
N SER A 34 -7.73 -5.36 -2.72
CA SER A 34 -9.08 -5.41 -2.12
C SER A 34 -9.42 -4.13 -1.35
N ARG A 35 -8.45 -3.52 -0.66
CA ARG A 35 -8.65 -2.23 0.04
C ARG A 35 -8.78 -1.07 -0.94
N LEU A 36 -7.98 -1.05 -2.02
CA LEU A 36 -8.10 -0.03 -3.06
C LEU A 36 -9.52 -0.01 -3.64
N ALA A 37 -10.09 -1.19 -3.90
CA ALA A 37 -11.43 -1.33 -4.44
C ALA A 37 -12.55 -0.76 -3.55
N SER A 38 -12.31 -0.50 -2.26
CA SER A 38 -13.31 0.15 -1.40
C SER A 38 -13.51 1.63 -1.74
N GLY A 39 -12.54 2.28 -2.41
CA GLY A 39 -12.56 3.71 -2.70
C GLY A 39 -12.18 4.61 -1.52
N GLU A 40 -12.10 4.07 -0.31
CA GLU A 40 -11.80 4.82 0.93
C GLU A 40 -10.35 4.68 1.38
N HIS A 41 -9.51 4.01 0.60
CA HIS A 41 -8.09 3.81 0.90
C HIS A 41 -7.36 5.14 1.14
N ALA A 42 -6.48 5.16 2.14
CA ALA A 42 -5.67 6.32 2.50
C ALA A 42 -4.31 6.27 1.78
N PHE A 43 -3.83 7.41 1.28
CA PHE A 43 -2.55 7.47 0.58
C PHE A 43 -1.38 7.01 1.47
N ALA A 44 -1.42 7.35 2.75
CA ALA A 44 -0.44 6.92 3.73
C ALA A 44 -0.32 5.39 3.82
N ASP A 45 -1.42 4.65 3.66
CA ASP A 45 -1.40 3.19 3.68
C ASP A 45 -0.70 2.60 2.45
N THR A 46 -0.83 3.24 1.28
CA THR A 46 -0.03 2.87 0.10
C THR A 46 1.46 3.04 0.38
N LEU A 47 1.85 4.18 0.97
CA LEU A 47 3.25 4.43 1.29
C LEU A 47 3.79 3.49 2.36
N ALA A 48 2.98 3.15 3.37
CA ALA A 48 3.32 2.17 4.39
C ALA A 48 3.49 0.77 3.81
N PHE A 49 2.60 0.35 2.91
CA PHE A 49 2.73 -0.90 2.16
C PHE A 49 4.04 -0.94 1.37
N ILE A 50 4.35 0.13 0.63
CA ILE A 50 5.58 0.21 -0.15
C ILE A 50 6.81 0.12 0.77
N ALA A 51 6.83 0.89 1.85
CA ALA A 51 7.94 0.91 2.79
C ALA A 51 8.19 -0.45 3.48
N ALA A 52 7.14 -1.24 3.69
CA ALA A 52 7.26 -2.56 4.32
C ALA A 52 7.77 -3.64 3.35
N ASN A 53 7.42 -3.56 2.06
CA ASN A 53 7.60 -4.66 1.11
C ASN A 53 8.62 -4.39 0.00
N TYR A 54 9.08 -3.14 -0.15
CA TYR A 54 9.96 -2.73 -1.24
C TYR A 54 11.08 -1.84 -0.76
N GLN A 55 12.21 -1.93 -1.45
CA GLN A 55 13.28 -0.94 -1.40
C GLN A 55 13.01 0.14 -2.43
N TYR A 56 12.94 1.39 -1.97
CA TYR A 56 12.76 2.56 -2.81
C TYR A 56 14.10 3.21 -3.12
N GLN A 57 14.32 3.50 -4.39
CA GLN A 57 15.39 4.36 -4.87
C GLN A 57 14.76 5.55 -5.62
N PRO A 58 15.10 6.80 -5.25
CA PRO A 58 14.59 7.97 -5.95
C PRO A 58 14.97 7.93 -7.43
N GLN A 59 14.01 8.09 -8.31
CA GLN A 59 14.23 8.13 -9.76
C GLN A 59 13.42 9.25 -10.40
N ALA A 60 14.00 9.84 -11.44
CA ALA A 60 13.27 10.71 -12.34
C ALA A 60 12.25 9.89 -13.16
N PHE A 61 11.13 10.52 -13.49
CA PHE A 61 10.08 9.88 -14.27
C PHE A 61 9.28 10.89 -15.08
N ASP A 62 8.65 10.40 -16.14
CA ASP A 62 7.68 11.12 -16.95
C ASP A 62 6.34 10.38 -16.86
N ASN A 63 5.27 11.11 -16.61
CA ASN A 63 3.92 10.60 -16.52
C ASN A 63 3.05 11.38 -17.52
N GLY A 64 3.02 10.93 -18.77
CA GLY A 64 2.23 11.56 -19.83
C GLY A 64 2.63 13.02 -20.12
N GLY A 65 3.92 13.34 -20.03
CA GLY A 65 4.47 14.69 -20.22
C GLY A 65 4.69 15.47 -18.92
N VAL A 66 4.19 14.98 -17.78
CA VAL A 66 4.53 15.54 -16.46
C VAL A 66 5.86 14.94 -16.00
N LYS A 67 6.92 15.73 -16.11
CA LYS A 67 8.28 15.34 -15.70
C LYS A 67 8.52 15.65 -14.24
N SER A 68 9.04 14.67 -13.51
CA SER A 68 9.50 14.82 -12.14
C SER A 68 10.97 14.46 -12.05
N ALA A 69 11.79 15.36 -11.49
CA ALA A 69 13.20 15.07 -11.25
C ALA A 69 13.38 14.08 -10.08
N THR A 70 14.57 13.47 -9.99
CA THR A 70 14.94 12.60 -8.86
C THR A 70 14.72 13.31 -7.52
N GLY A 71 13.98 12.66 -6.62
CA GLY A 71 13.62 13.22 -5.31
C GLY A 71 12.45 14.20 -5.31
N GLN A 72 11.86 14.51 -6.48
CA GLN A 72 10.60 15.24 -6.56
C GLN A 72 9.42 14.27 -6.69
N ASN A 73 8.26 14.70 -6.18
CA ASN A 73 7.02 13.94 -6.27
C ASN A 73 7.18 12.48 -5.81
N GLU A 74 7.94 12.25 -4.73
CA GLU A 74 8.32 10.91 -4.29
C GLU A 74 7.13 9.99 -4.03
N GLY A 75 6.03 10.55 -3.54
CA GLY A 75 4.78 9.82 -3.37
C GLY A 75 4.26 9.27 -4.71
N SER A 76 4.27 10.08 -5.76
CA SER A 76 3.90 9.63 -7.12
C SER A 76 4.93 8.66 -7.68
N CYS A 77 6.24 8.91 -7.51
CA CYS A 77 7.30 8.01 -7.94
C CYS A 77 7.10 6.59 -7.36
N LYS A 78 6.86 6.51 -6.04
CA LYS A 78 6.59 5.26 -5.32
C LYS A 78 5.32 4.57 -5.82
N THR A 79 4.20 5.28 -5.87
CA THR A 79 2.91 4.68 -6.26
C THR A 79 2.89 4.22 -7.71
N LEU A 80 3.43 5.01 -8.64
CA LEU A 80 3.53 4.63 -10.05
C LEU A 80 4.53 3.48 -10.23
N GLY A 81 5.65 3.51 -9.52
CA GLY A 81 6.61 2.42 -9.48
C GLY A 81 5.99 1.10 -9.01
N LEU A 82 5.19 1.15 -7.94
CA LEU A 82 4.44 0.00 -7.44
C LEU A 82 3.46 -0.51 -8.50
N ALA A 83 2.71 0.39 -9.11
CA ALA A 83 1.71 0.03 -10.11
C ALA A 83 2.31 -0.71 -11.30
N LEU A 84 3.43 -0.22 -11.83
CA LEU A 84 4.14 -0.87 -12.94
C LEU A 84 4.77 -2.20 -12.52
N LEU A 85 5.42 -2.25 -11.34
CA LEU A 85 6.09 -3.45 -10.86
C LEU A 85 5.12 -4.60 -10.55
N GLU A 86 3.94 -4.27 -10.02
CA GLU A 86 2.92 -5.23 -9.58
C GLU A 86 1.84 -5.49 -10.63
N GLY A 87 1.91 -4.84 -11.79
CA GLY A 87 0.88 -4.94 -12.83
C GLY A 87 -0.49 -4.54 -12.32
N LEU A 88 -0.57 -3.39 -11.64
CA LEU A 88 -1.84 -2.76 -11.31
C LEU A 88 -2.49 -2.18 -12.57
N SER A 89 -3.81 -2.12 -12.57
CA SER A 89 -4.58 -1.35 -13.56
C SER A 89 -4.47 0.15 -13.30
N ASP A 90 -4.79 0.96 -14.32
CA ASP A 90 -4.86 2.43 -14.19
C ASP A 90 -5.78 2.85 -13.03
N GLN A 91 -6.92 2.17 -12.90
CA GLN A 91 -7.88 2.43 -11.84
C GLN A 91 -7.31 2.09 -10.45
N GLU A 92 -6.64 0.94 -10.29
CA GLU A 92 -5.98 0.58 -9.03
C GLU A 92 -4.87 1.58 -8.68
N ALA A 93 -4.08 2.03 -9.67
CA ALA A 93 -3.04 3.02 -9.46
C ALA A 93 -3.63 4.39 -9.02
N LEU A 94 -4.74 4.82 -9.62
CA LEU A 94 -5.46 6.03 -9.20
C LEU A 94 -6.02 5.88 -7.77
N LEU A 95 -6.64 4.75 -7.46
CA LEU A 95 -7.14 4.46 -6.11
C LEU A 95 -6.01 4.42 -5.07
N ALA A 96 -4.80 4.02 -5.45
CA ALA A 96 -3.64 4.00 -4.58
C ALA A 96 -3.16 5.40 -4.16
N PHE A 97 -3.60 6.46 -4.85
CA PHE A 97 -3.41 7.85 -4.40
C PHE A 97 -4.43 8.31 -3.34
N GLY A 98 -5.41 7.47 -3.00
CA GLY A 98 -6.34 7.68 -1.89
C GLY A 98 -7.06 9.03 -1.94
N GLU A 99 -6.96 9.80 -0.85
CA GLU A 99 -7.60 11.10 -0.69
C GLU A 99 -7.17 12.13 -1.74
N HIS A 100 -5.95 12.03 -2.27
CA HIS A 100 -5.48 12.95 -3.32
C HIS A 100 -6.23 12.71 -4.64
N TYR A 101 -6.50 11.45 -4.99
CA TYR A 101 -7.31 11.15 -6.17
C TYR A 101 -8.75 11.62 -5.99
N ARG A 102 -9.35 11.37 -4.82
CA ARG A 102 -10.69 11.88 -4.50
C ARG A 102 -10.77 13.41 -4.58
N SER A 103 -9.75 14.11 -4.07
CA SER A 103 -9.67 15.57 -4.16
C SER A 103 -9.66 16.06 -5.61
N VAL A 104 -8.87 15.43 -6.48
CA VAL A 104 -8.81 15.75 -7.91
C VAL A 104 -10.17 15.53 -8.59
N LEU A 105 -10.89 14.46 -8.26
CA LEU A 105 -12.24 14.21 -8.78
C LEU A 105 -13.24 15.30 -8.38
N THR A 106 -13.10 15.86 -7.17
CA THR A 106 -13.96 16.97 -6.70
C THR A 106 -13.55 18.35 -7.24
N THR A 107 -12.37 18.45 -7.85
CA THR A 107 -11.81 19.71 -8.37
C THR A 107 -11.39 19.56 -9.84
N PRO A 108 -12.34 19.31 -10.77
CA PRO A 108 -12.00 19.02 -12.16
C PRO A 108 -11.15 20.13 -12.82
N GLU A 109 -11.43 21.39 -12.51
CA GLU A 109 -10.71 22.58 -13.03
C GLU A 109 -9.42 22.93 -12.25
N GLY A 110 -9.08 22.16 -11.22
CA GLY A 110 -7.88 22.39 -10.42
C GLY A 110 -6.58 22.07 -11.17
N SER A 111 -5.46 22.64 -10.73
CA SER A 111 -4.12 22.34 -11.25
C SER A 111 -3.26 21.54 -10.27
N ASP A 112 -3.78 21.25 -9.08
CA ASP A 112 -3.08 20.46 -8.05
C ASP A 112 -2.91 18.99 -8.49
N HIS A 113 -1.91 18.34 -7.91
CA HIS A 113 -1.62 16.93 -8.15
C HIS A 113 -1.45 16.56 -9.63
N ALA A 114 -0.60 17.29 -10.35
CA ALA A 114 -0.35 17.10 -11.78
C ALA A 114 -0.13 15.63 -12.20
N ASN A 115 0.57 14.83 -11.38
CA ASN A 115 0.76 13.39 -11.66
C ASN A 115 -0.55 12.57 -11.65
N ILE A 116 -1.46 12.86 -10.73
CA ILE A 116 -2.74 12.13 -10.66
C ILE A 116 -3.57 12.48 -11.90
N ARG A 117 -3.61 13.76 -12.26
CA ARG A 117 -4.33 14.24 -13.45
C ARG A 117 -3.77 13.65 -14.74
N ALA A 118 -2.44 13.64 -14.87
CA ALA A 118 -1.80 13.03 -16.04
C ALA A 118 -2.07 11.53 -16.12
N LEU A 119 -2.06 10.83 -14.97
CA LEU A 119 -2.42 9.40 -14.92
C LEU A 119 -3.87 9.16 -15.36
N MET A 120 -4.82 10.03 -15.01
CA MET A 120 -6.21 9.93 -15.48
C MET A 120 -6.35 10.07 -17.00
N VAL A 121 -5.47 10.84 -17.64
CA VAL A 121 -5.52 11.12 -19.09
C VAL A 121 -4.78 10.07 -19.89
N HIS A 122 -3.58 9.68 -19.43
CA HIS A 122 -2.65 8.86 -20.20
C HIS A 122 -2.55 7.41 -19.70
N GLY A 123 -3.05 7.12 -18.50
CA GLY A 123 -2.91 5.82 -17.87
C GLY A 123 -1.45 5.48 -17.53
N LEU A 124 -1.23 4.28 -16.99
CA LEU A 124 0.10 3.76 -16.69
C LEU A 124 0.95 3.59 -17.95
N ALA A 125 0.32 3.45 -19.12
CA ALA A 125 1.01 3.39 -20.41
C ALA A 125 1.79 4.67 -20.74
N GLY A 126 1.40 5.81 -20.17
CA GLY A 126 2.12 7.08 -20.29
C GLY A 126 3.27 7.25 -19.31
N VAL A 127 3.46 6.31 -18.38
CA VAL A 127 4.48 6.41 -17.33
C VAL A 127 5.78 5.75 -17.79
N THR A 128 6.87 6.49 -17.71
CA THR A 128 8.21 6.00 -18.03
C THR A 128 9.20 6.36 -16.93
N PHE A 129 10.07 5.41 -16.61
CA PHE A 129 11.18 5.56 -15.68
C PHE A 129 12.48 5.25 -16.41
N GLU A 130 13.55 5.98 -16.12
CA GLU A 130 14.90 5.65 -16.62
C GLU A 130 15.42 4.35 -15.99
N ALA A 131 15.05 4.09 -14.73
CA ALA A 131 15.34 2.86 -14.00
C ALA A 131 14.18 2.53 -13.04
N PRO A 132 13.95 1.25 -12.70
CA PRO A 132 12.87 0.87 -11.78
C PRO A 132 13.03 1.57 -10.42
N PRO A 133 12.03 2.32 -9.91
CA PRO A 133 12.15 3.04 -8.64
C PRO A 133 11.98 2.14 -7.41
N LEU A 134 11.42 0.94 -7.60
CA LEU A 134 11.16 -0.03 -6.54
C LEU A 134 11.73 -1.40 -6.90
N THR A 135 12.24 -2.09 -5.88
CA THR A 135 12.62 -3.50 -5.93
C THR A 135 11.95 -4.22 -4.77
N ARG A 136 11.37 -5.41 -5.00
CA ARG A 136 10.78 -6.22 -3.92
C ARG A 136 11.83 -6.61 -2.90
N ASN A 137 11.47 -6.54 -1.62
CA ASN A 137 12.28 -7.14 -0.56
C ASN A 137 12.28 -8.66 -0.74
N ALA A 138 13.47 -9.27 -0.72
CA ALA A 138 13.66 -10.72 -0.85
C ALA A 138 13.29 -11.45 0.45
#